data_AF-A0A662EAM6-F1
#
_entry.id   AF-A0A662EAM6-F1
#
_cell.length_a   1.000
_cell.length_b   1.000
_cell.length_c   1.000
_cell.angle_alpha   90.00
_cell.angle_beta   90.00
_cell.angle_gamma   90.00
#
_symmetry.space_group_name_H-M   'P 1'
#
loop_
_entity.id
_entity.type
_entity.pdbx_description
1 polymer ?
#
loop_
_entity_poly.entity_id
_entity_poly.type
_entity_poly.pdbx_seq_one_letter_code
_entity_poly.pdbx_strand_id
1 'polypeptide(L)'
;DGDELSIFPDQTEFISRLDTAGRRGLTNVPGTTIEIHPGSIDVTHPMPVEEIESIFTDKRTYLRNYQADWADWLRDLKAGWNPPTTDLLTTLQEWWGPLLEMAPTLCAQVGANVLIRTGELEVLIDFPNGEVRAHAGEPFAFSFDIPRELVETVAAERAVDWSNSLLLSCRFTAWREGEYNEYVYNFFKSLSRERMRRAEAEVVRKLTPADELEGVVEPDIQIGDYVVQRRCPHRNADLEAFGEIDDCEFVCTLHGWRFDLETGRCLTASDLPLRIKHVE
;
A
#
# COMPACT_ATOMS: atom_id res chain seq x y z
N ASP A 1 -1.75 14.63 25.27
CA ASP A 1 -1.64 16.03 24.83
C ASP A 1 -0.50 16.25 23.83
N GLY A 2 0.15 15.18 23.35
CA GLY A 2 1.13 15.24 22.25
C GLY A 2 2.56 15.50 22.72
N ASP A 3 2.83 15.41 24.03
CA ASP A 3 4.14 15.64 24.64
C ASP A 3 5.11 14.44 24.51
N GLU A 4 4.67 13.40 23.81
CA GLU A 4 5.44 12.18 23.57
C GLU A 4 6.51 12.45 22.51
N LEU A 5 7.68 11.82 22.65
CA LEU A 5 8.73 11.88 21.63
C LEU A 5 8.21 11.25 20.33
N SER A 6 7.91 12.08 19.34
CA SER A 6 7.45 11.66 18.01
C SER A 6 8.48 12.00 16.94
N ILE A 7 8.75 11.05 16.05
CA ILE A 7 9.53 11.29 14.81
C ILE A 7 8.73 12.09 13.77
N PHE A 8 7.40 12.20 13.97
CA PHE A 8 6.49 12.98 13.15
C PHE A 8 6.06 14.22 13.94
N PRO A 9 6.76 15.37 13.78
CA PRO A 9 6.34 16.62 14.42
C PRO A 9 4.99 17.05 13.86
N ASP A 10 4.16 17.67 14.70
CA ASP A 10 2.99 18.39 14.18
C ASP A 10 3.42 19.66 13.44
N GLN A 11 2.45 20.33 12.82
CA GLN A 11 2.70 21.53 12.04
C GLN A 11 3.37 22.64 12.86
N THR A 12 2.99 22.83 14.12
CA THR A 12 3.55 23.92 14.94
C THR A 12 5.02 23.68 15.26
N GLU A 13 5.38 22.44 15.62
CA GLU A 13 6.76 22.03 15.86
C GLU A 13 7.59 22.10 14.57
N PHE A 14 7.03 21.68 13.43
CA PHE A 14 7.73 21.77 12.15
C PHE A 14 8.00 23.22 11.74
N ILE A 15 7.03 24.13 11.91
CA ILE A 15 7.20 25.57 11.64
C ILE A 15 8.27 26.16 12.58
N SER A 16 8.28 25.80 13.85
CA SER A 16 9.32 26.25 14.80
C SER A 16 10.73 25.82 14.36
N ARG A 17 10.88 24.60 13.84
CA ARG A 17 12.16 24.12 13.28
C ARG A 17 12.56 24.88 12.02
N LEU A 18 11.61 25.21 11.15
CA LEU A 18 11.89 26.06 9.98
C LEU A 18 12.37 27.43 10.41
N ASP A 19 11.70 28.06 11.37
CA ASP A 19 12.08 29.38 11.88
C ASP A 19 13.49 29.37 12.49
N THR A 20 13.81 28.36 13.29
CA THR A 20 15.15 28.12 13.85
C THR A 20 16.21 27.97 12.75
N ALA A 21 15.83 27.40 11.60
CA ALA A 21 16.70 27.25 10.42
C ALA A 21 16.72 28.50 9.52
N GLY A 22 16.13 29.62 9.94
CA GLY A 22 16.03 30.86 9.15
C GLY A 22 15.08 30.75 7.96
N ARG A 23 14.11 29.85 8.01
CA ARG A 23 13.09 29.63 6.97
C ARG A 23 11.71 30.02 7.49
N ARG A 24 10.91 30.67 6.65
CA ARG A 24 9.52 31.01 6.99
C ARG A 24 8.60 29.82 6.73
N GLY A 25 8.01 29.26 7.80
CA GLY A 25 6.88 28.35 7.71
C GLY A 25 5.55 29.10 7.76
N LEU A 26 4.48 28.49 7.22
CA LEU A 26 3.12 29.03 7.27
C LEU A 26 2.18 27.96 7.83
N THR A 27 1.35 28.34 8.79
CA THR A 27 0.25 27.48 9.24
C THR A 27 -0.82 27.44 8.14
N ASN A 28 -1.39 26.28 7.90
CA ASN A 28 -2.47 26.09 6.93
C ASN A 28 -3.32 24.90 7.34
N VAL A 29 -4.63 25.08 7.27
CA VAL A 29 -5.66 24.06 7.49
C VAL A 29 -6.47 23.85 6.20
N PRO A 30 -7.22 22.73 6.05
CA PRO A 30 -8.11 22.55 4.90
C PRO A 30 -8.99 23.78 4.65
N GLY A 31 -8.95 24.31 3.43
CA GLY A 31 -9.64 25.56 3.05
C GLY A 31 -8.80 26.84 3.21
N THR A 32 -7.58 26.78 3.75
CA THR A 32 -6.65 27.92 3.73
C THR A 32 -6.22 28.23 2.30
N THR A 33 -6.28 29.51 1.94
CA THR A 33 -5.77 30.03 0.66
C THR A 33 -4.44 30.73 0.89
N ILE A 34 -3.44 30.41 0.05
CA ILE A 34 -2.10 31.02 0.10
C ILE A 34 -1.83 31.68 -1.25
N GLU A 35 -1.73 33.00 -1.26
CA GLU A 35 -1.39 33.79 -2.43
C GLU A 35 0.08 34.20 -2.36
N ILE A 36 0.82 33.93 -3.44
CA ILE A 36 2.26 34.20 -3.53
C ILE A 36 2.48 35.31 -4.54
N HIS A 37 3.07 36.42 -4.10
CA HIS A 37 3.43 37.56 -4.93
C HIS A 37 4.94 37.79 -4.91
N PRO A 38 5.48 38.61 -5.84
CA PRO A 38 6.86 39.09 -5.74
C PRO A 38 7.08 39.85 -4.42
N GLY A 39 7.73 39.21 -3.46
CA GLY A 39 8.09 39.81 -2.17
C GLY A 39 7.04 39.72 -1.05
N SER A 40 5.85 39.18 -1.30
CA SER A 40 4.85 38.91 -0.25
C SER A 40 4.21 37.53 -0.38
N ILE A 41 3.71 37.03 0.76
CA ILE A 41 2.88 35.83 0.83
C ILE A 41 1.72 36.19 1.74
N ASP A 42 0.52 36.10 1.19
CA ASP A 42 -0.74 36.47 1.83
C ASP A 42 -1.52 35.19 2.13
N VAL A 43 -1.97 35.02 3.38
CA VAL A 43 -2.62 33.79 3.85
C VAL A 43 -4.01 34.14 4.37
N THR A 44 -5.03 33.49 3.81
CA THR A 44 -6.41 33.64 4.23
C THR A 44 -6.93 32.32 4.76
N HIS A 45 -7.34 32.30 6.03
CA HIS A 45 -7.89 31.11 6.68
C HIS A 45 -9.42 31.04 6.54
N PRO A 46 -10.00 29.83 6.51
CA PRO A 46 -11.45 29.65 6.43
C PRO A 46 -12.17 29.93 7.76
N MET A 47 -11.41 30.14 8.84
CA MET A 47 -11.89 30.36 10.19
C MET A 47 -10.92 31.27 10.96
N PRO A 48 -11.32 31.84 12.11
CA PRO A 48 -10.46 32.67 12.94
C PRO A 48 -9.13 31.99 13.29
N VAL A 49 -8.06 32.77 13.42
CA VAL A 49 -6.71 32.26 13.74
C VAL A 49 -6.71 31.57 15.10
N GLU A 50 -7.45 32.09 16.06
CA GLU A 50 -7.56 31.55 17.41
C GLU A 50 -8.18 30.14 17.40
N GLU A 51 -9.13 29.88 16.49
CA GLU A 51 -9.71 28.54 16.31
C GLU A 51 -8.69 27.57 15.72
N ILE A 52 -7.84 28.02 14.78
CA ILE A 52 -6.75 27.21 14.23
C ILE A 52 -5.71 26.89 15.30
N GLU A 53 -5.30 27.88 16.09
CA GLU A 53 -4.35 27.69 17.19
C GLU A 53 -4.88 26.71 18.24
N SER A 54 -6.20 26.73 18.50
CA SER A 54 -6.85 25.81 19.43
C SER A 54 -6.73 24.33 19.01
N ILE A 55 -6.62 24.03 17.70
CA ILE A 55 -6.41 22.65 17.20
C ILE A 55 -5.12 22.06 17.77
N PHE A 56 -4.08 22.89 17.90
CA PHE A 56 -2.75 22.47 18.34
C PHE A 56 -2.53 22.63 19.85
N THR A 57 -3.25 23.55 20.50
CA THR A 57 -3.12 23.83 21.94
C THR A 57 -4.14 23.10 22.81
N ASP A 58 -5.34 22.82 22.29
CA ASP A 58 -6.38 21.98 22.91
C ASP A 58 -6.76 20.80 22.01
N LYS A 59 -5.74 20.01 21.65
CA LYS A 59 -5.85 18.82 20.81
C LYS A 59 -6.94 17.87 21.30
N ARG A 60 -7.13 17.75 22.62
CA ARG A 60 -8.10 16.82 23.21
C ARG A 60 -9.53 17.23 22.87
N THR A 61 -9.88 18.49 23.08
CA THR A 61 -11.23 18.99 22.76
C THR A 61 -11.46 18.91 21.25
N TYR A 62 -10.49 19.33 20.45
CA TYR A 62 -10.57 19.21 18.98
C TYR A 62 -10.86 17.77 18.53
N LEU A 63 -10.09 16.79 19.02
CA LEU A 63 -10.28 15.38 18.65
C LEU A 63 -11.60 14.80 19.16
N ARG A 64 -12.12 15.27 20.30
CA ARG A 64 -13.44 14.86 20.82
C ARG A 64 -14.59 15.42 19.99
N ASN A 65 -14.50 16.68 19.58
CA ASN A 65 -15.48 17.29 18.68
C ASN A 65 -15.45 16.58 17.33
N TYR A 66 -14.26 16.38 16.75
CA TYR A 66 -14.09 15.61 15.52
C TYR A 66 -14.68 14.20 15.65
N GLN A 67 -14.40 13.50 16.76
CA GLN A 67 -15.02 12.19 17.02
C GLN A 67 -16.56 12.27 17.02
N ALA A 68 -17.15 13.31 17.62
CA ALA A 68 -18.59 13.49 17.70
C ALA A 68 -19.21 13.81 16.33
N ASP A 69 -18.59 14.68 15.53
CA ASP A 69 -19.06 15.08 14.20
C ASP A 69 -19.18 13.87 13.26
N TRP A 70 -18.24 12.92 13.36
CA TRP A 70 -18.20 11.72 12.54
C TRP A 70 -18.91 10.51 13.18
N ALA A 71 -19.42 10.63 14.41
CA ALA A 71 -19.92 9.49 15.17
C ALA A 71 -21.10 8.79 14.49
N ASP A 72 -22.05 9.55 13.95
CA ASP A 72 -23.23 9.00 13.26
C ASP A 72 -22.84 8.31 11.96
N TRP A 73 -22.04 8.99 11.12
CA TRP A 73 -21.54 8.41 9.87
C TRP A 73 -20.74 7.13 10.11
N LEU A 74 -19.86 7.11 11.12
CA LEU A 74 -19.10 5.91 11.49
C LEU A 74 -20.01 4.77 11.97
N ARG A 75 -21.10 5.08 12.68
CA ARG A 75 -22.06 4.08 13.15
C ARG A 75 -22.81 3.47 11.97
N ASP A 76 -23.26 4.29 11.03
CA ASP A 76 -23.96 3.86 9.82
C ASP A 76 -23.03 3.05 8.91
N LEU A 77 -21.78 3.50 8.72
CA LEU A 77 -20.76 2.76 7.98
C LEU A 77 -20.52 1.37 8.59
N LYS A 78 -20.36 1.30 9.92
CA LYS A 78 -20.15 0.03 10.63
C LYS A 78 -21.38 -0.88 10.60
N ALA A 79 -22.58 -0.31 10.60
CA ALA A 79 -23.82 -1.06 10.44
C ALA A 79 -23.95 -1.68 9.03
N GLY A 80 -23.25 -1.12 8.04
CA GLY A 80 -23.15 -1.67 6.69
C GLY A 80 -22.08 -2.76 6.51
N TRP A 81 -21.27 -3.05 7.52
CA TRP A 81 -20.28 -4.13 7.44
C TRP A 81 -20.97 -5.50 7.39
N ASN A 82 -20.36 -6.43 6.66
CA ASN A 82 -20.96 -7.74 6.47
C ASN A 82 -20.99 -8.54 7.78
N PRO A 83 -22.14 -9.13 8.14
CA PRO A 83 -22.24 -9.94 9.33
C PRO A 83 -21.48 -11.27 9.18
N PRO A 84 -21.12 -11.94 10.29
CA PRO A 84 -20.53 -13.27 10.25
C PRO A 84 -21.39 -14.26 9.46
N THR A 85 -20.75 -15.00 8.57
CA THR A 85 -21.33 -16.08 7.77
C THR A 85 -20.82 -17.46 8.22
N THR A 86 -21.50 -18.53 7.83
CA THR A 86 -21.07 -19.90 8.16
C THR A 86 -20.08 -20.48 7.14
N ASP A 87 -19.95 -19.84 5.97
CA ASP A 87 -19.21 -20.32 4.80
C ASP A 87 -17.95 -19.51 4.49
N LEU A 88 -17.54 -18.57 5.36
CA LEU A 88 -16.32 -17.79 5.17
C LEU A 88 -15.09 -18.66 4.90
N LEU A 89 -14.89 -19.74 5.65
CA LEU A 89 -13.75 -20.64 5.43
C LEU A 89 -13.76 -21.22 4.01
N THR A 90 -14.90 -21.76 3.58
CA THR A 90 -15.09 -22.29 2.22
C THR A 90 -14.84 -21.20 1.17
N THR A 91 -15.36 -19.99 1.41
CA THR A 91 -15.16 -18.83 0.52
C THR A 91 -13.69 -18.46 0.36
N LEU A 92 -12.92 -18.51 1.46
CA LEU A 92 -11.47 -18.25 1.45
C LEU A 92 -10.71 -19.40 0.78
N GLN A 93 -11.10 -20.66 1.00
CA GLN A 93 -10.51 -21.83 0.34
C GLN A 93 -10.64 -21.76 -1.18
N GLU A 94 -11.86 -21.52 -1.67
CA GLU A 94 -12.13 -21.42 -3.11
C GLU A 94 -11.40 -20.24 -3.76
N TRP A 95 -11.18 -19.17 -3.00
CA TRP A 95 -10.48 -17.98 -3.47
C TRP A 95 -8.98 -18.14 -3.49
N TRP A 96 -8.40 -18.54 -2.35
CA TRP A 96 -6.97 -18.51 -2.11
C TRP A 96 -6.28 -19.79 -2.53
N GLY A 97 -6.96 -20.95 -2.53
CA GLY A 97 -6.38 -22.21 -2.99
C GLY A 97 -5.72 -22.11 -4.37
N PRO A 98 -6.43 -21.61 -5.41
CA PRO A 98 -5.84 -21.41 -6.73
C PRO A 98 -4.69 -20.38 -6.76
N LEU A 99 -4.64 -19.45 -5.79
CA LEU A 99 -3.56 -18.46 -5.69
C LEU A 99 -2.32 -19.03 -5.01
N LEU A 100 -2.49 -19.92 -4.04
CA LEU A 100 -1.40 -20.66 -3.40
C LEU A 100 -0.77 -21.64 -4.41
N GLU A 101 -1.59 -22.35 -5.18
CA GLU A 101 -1.14 -23.28 -6.22
C GLU A 101 -0.30 -22.57 -7.30
N MET A 102 -0.69 -21.35 -7.69
CA MET A 102 0.00 -20.62 -8.76
C MET A 102 1.29 -19.91 -8.33
N ALA A 103 1.59 -19.85 -7.02
CA ALA A 103 2.71 -19.10 -6.46
C ALA A 103 3.61 -19.96 -5.55
N PRO A 104 4.15 -21.10 -6.06
CA PRO A 104 4.90 -22.04 -5.23
C PRO A 104 6.18 -21.43 -4.65
N THR A 105 6.85 -20.53 -5.36
CA THR A 105 8.09 -19.90 -4.88
C THR A 105 7.80 -18.90 -3.77
N LEU A 106 6.75 -18.09 -3.92
CA LEU A 106 6.27 -17.20 -2.87
C LEU A 106 5.88 -18.00 -1.62
N CYS A 107 5.12 -19.08 -1.78
CA CYS A 107 4.73 -19.96 -0.68
C CYS A 107 5.95 -20.56 0.05
N ALA A 108 6.96 -21.01 -0.71
CA ALA A 108 8.21 -21.51 -0.14
C ALA A 108 8.99 -20.43 0.64
N GLN A 109 8.96 -19.17 0.19
CA GLN A 109 9.59 -18.06 0.90
C GLN A 109 8.82 -17.60 2.15
N VAL A 110 7.50 -17.82 2.19
CA VAL A 110 6.76 -17.72 3.46
C VAL A 110 7.20 -18.83 4.41
N GLY A 111 7.23 -20.08 3.92
CA GLY A 111 7.89 -21.21 4.57
C GLY A 111 7.27 -21.70 5.88
N ALA A 112 6.14 -21.13 6.32
CA ALA A 112 5.49 -21.47 7.58
C ALA A 112 3.98 -21.20 7.53
N ASN A 113 3.24 -21.76 8.49
CA ASN A 113 1.81 -21.50 8.60
C ASN A 113 1.54 -20.08 9.09
N VAL A 114 0.47 -19.49 8.56
CA VAL A 114 -0.09 -18.20 9.00
C VAL A 114 -1.49 -18.45 9.55
N LEU A 115 -1.73 -18.01 10.78
CA LEU A 115 -3.02 -18.16 11.45
C LEU A 115 -3.80 -16.84 11.41
N ILE A 116 -5.06 -16.87 10.96
CA ILE A 116 -6.00 -15.76 11.10
C ILE A 116 -7.06 -16.16 12.12
N ARG A 117 -7.08 -15.48 13.27
CA ARG A 117 -8.17 -15.61 14.26
C ARG A 117 -9.19 -14.52 14.01
N THR A 118 -10.44 -14.93 13.82
CA THR A 118 -11.53 -14.02 13.46
C THR A 118 -12.85 -14.41 14.09
N GLY A 119 -13.14 -13.79 15.24
CA GLY A 119 -14.21 -14.22 16.14
C GLY A 119 -13.92 -15.63 16.67
N GLU A 120 -14.88 -16.54 16.51
CA GLU A 120 -14.74 -17.96 16.89
C GLU A 120 -14.07 -18.82 15.81
N LEU A 121 -13.80 -18.27 14.62
CA LEU A 121 -13.17 -19.00 13.53
C LEU A 121 -11.66 -18.77 13.53
N GLU A 122 -10.91 -19.86 13.48
CA GLU A 122 -9.47 -19.85 13.27
C GLU A 122 -9.14 -20.47 11.91
N VAL A 123 -8.62 -19.66 10.99
CA VAL A 123 -8.24 -20.05 9.63
C VAL A 123 -6.72 -20.19 9.56
N LEU A 124 -6.25 -21.38 9.23
CA LEU A 124 -4.85 -21.66 8.97
C LEU A 124 -4.58 -21.60 7.45
N ILE A 125 -3.62 -20.77 7.06
CA ILE A 125 -3.01 -20.79 5.73
C ILE A 125 -1.72 -21.61 5.85
N ASP A 126 -1.75 -22.82 5.31
CA ASP A 126 -0.64 -23.75 5.26
C ASP A 126 0.16 -23.48 3.98
N PHE A 127 1.04 -22.48 4.02
CA PHE A 127 1.89 -22.14 2.89
C PHE A 127 2.80 -23.30 2.43
N PRO A 128 3.40 -24.12 3.32
CA PRO A 128 4.18 -25.27 2.89
C PRO A 128 3.42 -26.26 2.01
N ASN A 129 2.13 -26.47 2.27
CA ASN A 129 1.29 -27.39 1.49
C ASN A 129 0.37 -26.68 0.47
N GLY A 130 0.31 -25.35 0.48
CA GLY A 130 -0.55 -24.57 -0.40
C GLY A 130 -2.05 -24.69 -0.07
N GLU A 131 -2.40 -24.88 1.19
CA GLU A 131 -3.78 -25.15 1.62
C GLU A 131 -4.32 -24.08 2.57
N VAL A 132 -5.65 -23.91 2.57
CA VAL A 132 -6.38 -23.12 3.56
C VAL A 132 -7.33 -24.05 4.30
N ARG A 133 -7.34 -24.04 5.62
CA ARG A 133 -8.15 -24.95 6.44
C ARG A 133 -8.49 -24.37 7.81
N ALA A 134 -9.44 -24.99 8.49
CA ALA A 134 -9.66 -24.69 9.91
C ALA A 134 -8.41 -25.10 10.70
N HIS A 135 -7.99 -24.25 11.63
CA HIS A 135 -6.87 -24.54 12.51
C HIS A 135 -7.26 -25.65 13.51
N ALA A 136 -6.41 -26.66 13.62
CA ALA A 136 -6.59 -27.84 14.49
C ALA A 136 -5.46 -27.99 15.53
N GLY A 137 -4.71 -26.91 15.80
CA GLY A 137 -3.60 -26.87 16.75
C GLY A 137 -2.22 -27.05 16.12
N GLU A 138 -2.10 -26.93 14.81
CA GLU A 138 -0.83 -26.92 14.10
C GLU A 138 0.06 -25.73 14.53
N PRO A 139 1.39 -25.89 14.53
CA PRO A 139 2.29 -24.76 14.76
C PRO A 139 2.16 -23.72 13.64
N PHE A 140 2.34 -22.45 13.99
CA PHE A 140 2.37 -21.32 13.06
C PHE A 140 3.48 -20.35 13.48
N ALA A 141 4.07 -19.67 12.48
CA ALA A 141 5.10 -18.66 12.72
C ALA A 141 4.53 -17.24 12.66
N PHE A 142 3.30 -17.07 12.17
CA PHE A 142 2.64 -15.77 12.06
C PHE A 142 1.18 -15.88 12.47
N SER A 143 0.65 -14.87 13.14
CA SER A 143 -0.79 -14.78 13.37
C SER A 143 -1.33 -13.37 13.26
N PHE A 144 -2.59 -13.27 12.86
CA PHE A 144 -3.40 -12.06 12.83
C PHE A 144 -4.69 -12.28 13.61
N ASP A 145 -5.01 -11.40 14.55
CA ASP A 145 -6.29 -11.35 15.24
C ASP A 145 -7.10 -10.19 14.66
N ILE A 146 -8.14 -10.52 13.87
CA ILE A 146 -8.91 -9.56 13.06
C ILE A 146 -10.40 -9.68 13.39
N PRO A 147 -11.11 -8.59 13.69
CA PRO A 147 -12.57 -8.60 13.87
C PRO A 147 -13.30 -9.28 12.70
N ARG A 148 -14.31 -10.09 13.01
CA ARG A 148 -14.98 -10.98 12.04
C ARG A 148 -15.64 -10.21 10.92
N GLU A 149 -16.33 -9.15 11.26
CA GLU A 149 -17.01 -8.26 10.33
C GLU A 149 -16.07 -7.62 9.30
N LEU A 150 -14.79 -7.38 9.66
CA LEU A 150 -13.82 -6.84 8.70
C LEU A 150 -13.40 -7.89 7.68
N VAL A 151 -13.13 -9.13 8.13
CA VAL A 151 -12.75 -10.24 7.23
C VAL A 151 -13.90 -10.60 6.30
N GLU A 152 -15.13 -10.68 6.82
CA GLU A 152 -16.35 -10.90 6.03
C GLU A 152 -16.53 -9.81 4.98
N THR A 153 -16.34 -8.54 5.36
CA THR A 153 -16.50 -7.41 4.45
C THR A 153 -15.54 -7.51 3.27
N VAL A 154 -14.24 -7.66 3.53
CA VAL A 154 -13.24 -7.74 2.45
C VAL A 154 -13.33 -9.03 1.62
N ALA A 155 -13.81 -10.13 2.21
CA ALA A 155 -14.05 -11.37 1.49
C ALA A 155 -15.25 -11.25 0.54
N ALA A 156 -16.36 -10.68 1.00
CA ALA A 156 -17.56 -10.44 0.20
C ALA A 156 -17.30 -9.45 -0.95
N GLU A 157 -16.50 -8.41 -0.72
CA GLU A 157 -16.08 -7.45 -1.74
C GLU A 157 -15.05 -8.03 -2.73
N ARG A 158 -14.53 -9.23 -2.47
CA ARG A 158 -13.38 -9.81 -3.19
C ARG A 158 -12.22 -8.84 -3.27
N ALA A 159 -11.93 -8.13 -2.17
CA ALA A 159 -10.88 -7.13 -2.13
C ALA A 159 -9.51 -7.78 -2.39
N VAL A 160 -8.92 -7.49 -3.54
CA VAL A 160 -7.70 -8.19 -4.01
C VAL A 160 -6.40 -7.68 -3.38
N ASP A 161 -6.49 -6.68 -2.51
CA ASP A 161 -5.37 -6.02 -1.84
C ASP A 161 -5.71 -5.73 -0.38
N TRP A 162 -5.50 -6.73 0.48
CA TRP A 162 -5.79 -6.61 1.91
C TRP A 162 -4.81 -5.70 2.64
N SER A 163 -3.65 -5.39 2.06
CA SER A 163 -2.81 -4.33 2.61
C SER A 163 -3.64 -3.04 2.66
N ASN A 164 -4.19 -2.64 1.52
CA ASN A 164 -4.95 -1.39 1.43
C ASN A 164 -6.32 -1.47 2.09
N SER A 165 -7.08 -2.54 1.83
CA SER A 165 -8.48 -2.62 2.29
C SER A 165 -8.65 -3.03 3.76
N LEU A 166 -7.61 -3.59 4.40
CA LEU A 166 -7.73 -4.15 5.75
C LEU A 166 -6.56 -3.73 6.65
N LEU A 167 -5.32 -4.08 6.30
CA LEU A 167 -4.17 -3.97 7.21
C LEU A 167 -3.75 -2.52 7.47
N LEU A 168 -3.86 -1.62 6.49
CA LEU A 168 -3.56 -0.19 6.71
C LEU A 168 -4.50 0.49 7.71
N SER A 169 -5.63 -0.15 8.05
CA SER A 169 -6.52 0.37 9.10
C SER A 169 -5.97 0.20 10.51
N CYS A 170 -4.96 -0.66 10.70
CA CYS A 170 -4.43 -1.06 12.00
C CYS A 170 -5.50 -1.61 12.98
N ARG A 171 -6.65 -2.09 12.48
CA ARG A 171 -7.74 -2.69 13.27
C ARG A 171 -7.54 -4.20 13.47
N PHE A 172 -6.31 -4.60 13.77
CA PHE A 172 -5.93 -5.98 14.03
C PHE A 172 -4.72 -6.02 14.97
N THR A 173 -4.52 -7.17 15.61
CA THR A 173 -3.27 -7.49 16.28
C THR A 173 -2.51 -8.48 15.42
N ALA A 174 -1.17 -8.38 15.38
CA ALA A 174 -0.35 -9.39 14.74
C ALA A 174 0.78 -9.86 15.66
N TRP A 175 1.17 -11.11 15.45
CA TRP A 175 2.30 -11.74 16.12
C TRP A 175 3.13 -12.50 15.09
N ARG A 176 4.44 -12.59 15.34
CA ARG A 176 5.38 -13.37 14.54
C ARG A 176 6.43 -14.04 15.39
N GLU A 177 6.86 -15.22 14.94
CA GLU A 177 8.10 -15.85 15.33
C GLU A 177 9.24 -15.35 14.43
N GLY A 178 10.35 -14.94 15.03
CA GLY A 178 11.53 -14.51 14.29
C GLY A 178 11.34 -13.18 13.57
N GLU A 179 12.08 -12.99 12.47
CA GLU A 179 12.19 -11.73 11.71
C GLU A 179 10.98 -11.40 10.82
N TYR A 180 10.93 -10.17 10.30
CA TYR A 180 9.88 -9.77 9.36
C TYR A 180 10.00 -10.59 8.07
N ASN A 181 8.88 -11.14 7.61
CA ASN A 181 8.78 -11.86 6.34
C ASN A 181 7.91 -11.06 5.35
N GLU A 182 8.56 -10.45 4.34
CA GLU A 182 7.86 -9.65 3.33
C GLU A 182 6.89 -10.46 2.46
N TYR A 183 7.10 -11.77 2.34
CA TYR A 183 6.32 -12.63 1.46
C TYR A 183 4.91 -12.89 2.00
N VAL A 184 4.74 -12.89 3.33
CA VAL A 184 3.41 -12.92 3.97
C VAL A 184 2.60 -11.69 3.53
N TYR A 185 3.22 -10.52 3.56
CA TYR A 185 2.59 -9.28 3.14
C TYR A 185 2.36 -9.24 1.60
N ASN A 186 3.30 -9.78 0.82
CA ASN A 186 3.15 -9.89 -0.64
C ASN A 186 1.99 -10.80 -1.04
N PHE A 187 1.70 -11.86 -0.28
CA PHE A 187 0.51 -12.67 -0.49
C PHE A 187 -0.78 -11.85 -0.29
N PHE A 188 -0.93 -11.20 0.87
CA PHE A 188 -2.15 -10.45 1.21
C PHE A 188 -2.42 -9.22 0.31
N LYS A 189 -1.39 -8.62 -0.29
CA LYS A 189 -1.57 -7.52 -1.28
C LYS A 189 -1.95 -8.01 -2.69
N SER A 190 -1.97 -9.33 -2.92
CA SER A 190 -1.98 -9.95 -4.26
C SER A 190 -3.09 -10.99 -4.47
N LEU A 191 -4.26 -10.80 -3.86
CA LEU A 191 -5.36 -11.79 -3.83
C LEU A 191 -6.20 -11.85 -5.13
N SER A 192 -5.55 -11.70 -6.29
CA SER A 192 -6.13 -11.99 -7.60
C SER A 192 -5.13 -12.78 -8.44
N ARG A 193 -5.60 -13.53 -9.43
CA ARG A 193 -4.72 -14.31 -10.32
C ARG A 193 -3.67 -13.45 -11.01
N GLU A 194 -4.06 -12.25 -11.46
CA GLU A 194 -3.15 -11.32 -12.12
C GLU A 194 -2.07 -10.79 -11.16
N ARG A 195 -2.47 -10.35 -9.96
CA ARG A 195 -1.53 -9.83 -8.96
C ARG A 195 -0.62 -10.94 -8.44
N MET A 196 -1.17 -12.13 -8.21
CA MET A 196 -0.40 -13.28 -7.69
C MET A 196 0.66 -13.76 -8.69
N ARG A 197 0.35 -13.78 -10.00
CA ARG A 197 1.38 -14.06 -11.04
C ARG A 197 2.55 -13.08 -10.98
N ARG A 198 2.25 -11.79 -10.78
CA ARG A 198 3.28 -10.75 -10.65
C ARG A 198 4.09 -10.95 -9.37
N ALA A 199 3.43 -11.24 -8.26
CA ALA A 199 4.09 -11.50 -6.99
C ALA A 199 5.03 -12.72 -7.09
N GLU A 200 4.56 -13.85 -7.63
CA GLU A 200 5.39 -15.02 -7.88
C GLU A 200 6.59 -14.70 -8.78
N ALA A 201 6.36 -14.02 -9.91
CA ALA A 201 7.43 -13.65 -10.84
C ALA A 201 8.47 -12.72 -10.17
N GLU A 202 8.03 -11.80 -9.31
CA GLU A 202 8.92 -10.93 -8.53
C GLU A 202 9.80 -11.76 -7.58
N VAL A 203 9.21 -12.73 -6.86
CA VAL A 203 9.95 -13.60 -5.94
C VAL A 203 10.95 -14.49 -6.69
N VAL A 204 10.50 -15.18 -7.75
CA VAL A 204 11.37 -16.01 -8.60
C VAL A 204 12.57 -15.18 -9.08
N ARG A 205 12.30 -13.97 -9.59
CA ARG A 205 13.34 -13.08 -10.05
C ARG A 205 14.30 -12.66 -8.93
N LYS A 206 13.81 -12.27 -7.76
CA LYS A 206 14.65 -11.90 -6.61
C LYS A 206 15.60 -13.02 -6.19
N LEU A 207 15.19 -14.27 -6.36
CA LEU A 207 15.99 -15.45 -6.03
C LEU A 207 16.87 -15.93 -7.18
N THR A 208 16.63 -15.46 -8.41
CA THR A 208 17.44 -15.82 -9.58
C THR A 208 18.79 -15.11 -9.50
N PRO A 209 19.92 -15.82 -9.64
CA PRO A 209 21.25 -15.22 -9.70
C PRO A 209 21.35 -14.12 -10.76
N ALA A 210 22.15 -13.08 -10.48
CA ALA A 210 22.26 -11.91 -11.34
C ALA A 210 22.81 -12.24 -12.73
N ASP A 211 23.75 -13.19 -12.83
CA ASP A 211 24.33 -13.67 -14.08
C ASP A 211 23.32 -14.43 -14.95
N GLU A 212 22.42 -15.18 -14.33
CA GLU A 212 21.30 -15.81 -15.04
C GLU A 212 20.32 -14.74 -15.55
N LEU A 213 20.00 -13.73 -14.75
CA LEU A 213 19.12 -12.63 -15.15
C LEU A 213 19.71 -11.77 -16.27
N GLU A 214 21.01 -11.51 -16.26
CA GLU A 214 21.71 -10.80 -17.35
C GLU A 214 21.63 -11.57 -18.68
N GLY A 215 21.49 -12.90 -18.62
CA GLY A 215 21.26 -13.77 -19.77
C GLY A 215 19.82 -13.79 -20.28
N VAL A 216 18.83 -13.34 -19.48
CA VAL A 216 17.42 -13.32 -19.88
C VAL A 216 17.13 -12.09 -20.73
N VAL A 217 17.06 -12.29 -22.05
CA VAL A 217 16.60 -11.26 -22.98
C VAL A 217 15.06 -11.25 -22.97
N GLU A 218 14.48 -10.33 -22.20
CA GLU A 218 13.04 -10.03 -22.33
C GLU A 218 12.82 -9.17 -23.58
N PRO A 219 11.85 -9.53 -24.44
CA PRO A 219 11.56 -8.72 -25.61
C PRO A 219 11.02 -7.35 -25.18
N ASP A 220 11.36 -6.33 -25.96
CA ASP A 220 10.71 -5.04 -25.85
C ASP A 220 9.21 -5.21 -26.14
N ILE A 221 8.40 -4.45 -25.43
CA ILE A 221 6.94 -4.48 -25.49
C ILE A 221 6.44 -3.27 -26.28
N GLN A 222 5.28 -3.42 -26.93
CA GLN A 222 4.63 -2.32 -27.62
C GLN A 222 3.58 -1.68 -26.70
N ILE A 223 3.65 -0.36 -26.55
CA ILE A 223 2.67 0.47 -25.83
C ILE A 223 2.33 1.64 -26.73
N GLY A 224 1.10 1.64 -27.25
CA GLY A 224 0.69 2.57 -28.30
C GLY A 224 1.61 2.48 -29.53
N ASP A 225 2.10 3.64 -29.96
CA ASP A 225 3.02 3.79 -31.10
C ASP A 225 4.49 3.67 -30.67
N TYR A 226 4.79 3.12 -29.50
CA TYR A 226 6.15 3.00 -28.98
C TYR A 226 6.52 1.56 -28.66
N VAL A 227 7.79 1.24 -28.88
CA VAL A 227 8.44 0.01 -28.41
C VAL A 227 9.35 0.37 -27.25
N VAL A 228 9.13 -0.27 -26.11
CA VAL A 228 9.74 0.06 -24.81
C VAL A 228 10.37 -1.18 -24.20
N GLN A 229 11.51 -1.05 -23.53
CA GLN A 229 12.02 -2.14 -22.71
C GLN A 229 10.97 -2.58 -21.70
N ARG A 230 10.79 -3.90 -21.52
CA ARG A 230 9.75 -4.43 -20.63
C ARG A 230 9.92 -4.01 -19.18
N ARG A 231 11.15 -3.80 -18.71
CA ARG A 231 11.44 -3.51 -17.31
C ARG A 231 11.77 -2.05 -17.09
N CYS A 232 11.05 -1.42 -16.17
CA CYS A 232 11.35 -0.07 -15.73
C CYS A 232 12.75 -0.03 -15.09
N PRO A 233 13.64 0.89 -15.51
CA PRO A 233 15.02 0.88 -15.03
C PRO A 233 15.16 1.31 -13.56
N HIS A 234 14.13 1.92 -12.95
CA HIS A 234 14.09 2.28 -11.52
C HIS A 234 14.12 1.06 -10.58
N ARG A 235 13.05 0.27 -10.59
CA ARG A 235 12.87 -0.91 -9.71
C ARG A 235 12.21 -2.05 -10.45
N ASN A 236 12.52 -2.19 -11.73
CA ASN A 236 12.23 -3.39 -12.49
C ASN A 236 10.74 -3.71 -12.66
N ALA A 237 9.87 -2.71 -12.49
CA ALA A 237 8.44 -2.84 -12.73
C ALA A 237 8.17 -3.36 -14.15
N ASP A 238 7.19 -4.25 -14.30
CA ASP A 238 6.76 -4.71 -15.62
C ASP A 238 5.96 -3.61 -16.32
N LEU A 239 6.57 -2.96 -17.31
CA LEU A 239 5.96 -1.87 -18.04
C LEU A 239 4.82 -2.33 -18.95
N GLU A 240 4.69 -3.62 -19.23
CA GLU A 240 3.50 -4.12 -19.93
C GLU A 240 2.25 -3.98 -19.05
N ALA A 241 2.43 -4.04 -17.73
CA ALA A 241 1.36 -3.90 -16.76
C ALA A 241 1.19 -2.47 -16.24
N PHE A 242 2.30 -1.73 -16.12
CA PHE A 242 2.34 -0.44 -15.41
C PHE A 242 2.84 0.71 -16.28
N GLY A 243 3.12 0.47 -17.55
CA GLY A 243 3.57 1.47 -18.50
C GLY A 243 2.39 2.12 -19.18
N GLU A 244 2.34 3.45 -19.12
CA GLU A 244 1.31 4.26 -19.76
C GLU A 244 1.96 5.44 -20.49
N ILE A 245 1.30 5.93 -21.54
CA ILE A 245 1.67 7.18 -22.21
C ILE A 245 0.74 8.27 -21.69
N ASP A 246 1.34 9.32 -21.13
CA ASP A 246 0.67 10.49 -20.57
C ASP A 246 1.23 11.73 -21.28
N ASP A 247 0.48 12.26 -22.25
CA ASP A 247 0.91 13.32 -23.16
C ASP A 247 2.26 13.03 -23.86
N CYS A 248 3.31 13.78 -23.51
CA CYS A 248 4.64 13.67 -24.09
C CYS A 248 5.59 12.78 -23.24
N GLU A 249 5.05 12.10 -22.23
CA GLU A 249 5.83 11.31 -21.28
C GLU A 249 5.37 9.86 -21.23
N PHE A 250 6.33 8.97 -21.02
CA PHE A 250 6.08 7.60 -20.61
C PHE A 250 6.09 7.51 -19.09
N VAL A 251 5.07 6.88 -18.50
CA VAL A 251 4.87 6.81 -17.05
C VAL A 251 4.88 5.35 -16.60
N CYS A 252 5.68 5.06 -15.58
CA CYS A 252 5.58 3.83 -14.79
C CYS A 252 4.64 4.07 -13.60
N THR A 253 3.38 3.67 -13.72
CA THR A 253 2.32 3.94 -12.74
C THR A 253 2.54 3.24 -11.39
N LEU A 254 3.40 2.22 -11.33
CA LEU A 254 3.70 1.53 -10.07
C LEU A 254 4.47 2.42 -9.07
N HIS A 255 5.38 3.26 -9.57
CA HIS A 255 6.25 4.09 -8.73
C HIS A 255 6.26 5.57 -9.11
N GLY A 256 5.45 5.97 -10.11
CA GLY A 256 5.35 7.36 -10.58
C GLY A 256 6.56 7.88 -11.34
N TRP A 257 7.40 7.00 -11.89
CA TRP A 257 8.57 7.41 -12.67
C TRP A 257 8.18 7.84 -14.07
N ARG A 258 8.70 8.99 -14.51
CA ARG A 258 8.38 9.64 -15.78
C ARG A 258 9.60 9.70 -16.68
N PHE A 259 9.39 9.42 -17.97
CA PHE A 259 10.44 9.40 -18.98
C PHE A 259 9.99 10.19 -20.21
N ASP A 260 10.91 10.94 -20.79
CA ASP A 260 10.69 11.63 -22.06
C ASP A 260 10.49 10.61 -23.19
N LEU A 261 9.42 10.74 -23.99
CA LEU A 261 9.09 9.76 -25.05
C LEU A 261 10.08 9.75 -26.21
N GLU A 262 10.71 10.88 -26.51
CA GLU A 262 11.65 11.00 -27.63
C GLU A 262 13.03 10.42 -27.28
N THR A 263 13.50 10.70 -26.07
CA THR A 263 14.88 10.42 -25.65
C THR A 263 15.01 9.28 -24.66
N GLY A 264 13.91 8.90 -23.99
CA GLY A 264 13.92 7.95 -22.88
C GLY A 264 14.55 8.50 -21.60
N ARG A 265 14.89 9.79 -21.55
CA ARG A 265 15.52 10.41 -20.39
C ARG A 265 14.56 10.39 -19.20
N CYS A 266 15.05 9.95 -18.05
CA CYS A 266 14.30 10.06 -16.80
C CYS A 266 14.06 11.53 -16.43
N LEU A 267 12.80 11.89 -16.16
CA LEU A 267 12.37 13.22 -15.75
C LEU A 267 12.23 13.33 -14.22
N THR A 268 12.14 12.20 -13.51
CA THR A 268 11.98 12.13 -12.06
C THR A 268 13.32 12.17 -11.30
N ALA A 269 14.39 11.63 -11.89
CA ALA A 269 15.72 11.55 -11.28
C ALA A 269 16.83 11.63 -12.34
N SER A 270 18.05 11.91 -11.91
CA SER A 270 19.24 12.18 -12.74
C SER A 270 19.85 10.95 -13.45
N ASP A 271 19.28 9.76 -13.28
CA ASP A 271 19.97 8.51 -13.55
C ASP A 271 18.95 7.38 -13.73
N LEU A 272 19.18 6.56 -14.77
CA LEU A 272 18.37 5.41 -15.26
C LEU A 272 17.45 5.75 -16.47
N PRO A 273 17.99 5.89 -17.70
CA PRO A 273 17.18 6.11 -18.90
C PRO A 273 16.36 4.86 -19.27
N LEU A 274 15.18 5.10 -19.84
CA LEU A 274 14.31 4.08 -20.42
C LEU A 274 14.64 3.91 -21.90
N ARG A 275 14.86 2.67 -22.34
CA ARG A 275 15.00 2.36 -23.76
C ARG A 275 13.60 2.37 -24.39
N ILE A 276 13.33 3.37 -25.21
CA ILE A 276 12.06 3.62 -25.88
C ILE A 276 12.32 4.10 -27.30
N LYS A 277 11.44 3.73 -28.25
CA LYS A 277 11.47 4.20 -29.63
C LYS A 277 10.06 4.29 -30.19
N HIS A 278 9.79 5.31 -31.01
CA HIS A 278 8.56 5.39 -31.79
C HIS A 278 8.59 4.34 -32.92
N VAL A 279 7.44 3.75 -33.20
CA VAL A 279 7.22 2.83 -34.33
C VAL A 279 6.67 3.66 -35.47
N GLU A 280 7.45 3.82 -36.55
CA GLU A 280 6.98 4.43 -37.80
C GLU A 280 5.91 3.57 -38.51
#